data_AF-A0A8H4PAX2-F1
#
_entry.id   AF-A0A8H4PAX2-F1
#
_cell.length_a   1.000
_cell.length_b   1.000
_cell.length_c   1.000
_cell.angle_alpha   90.00
_cell.angle_beta   90.00
_cell.angle_gamma   90.00
#
_symmetry.space_group_name_H-M   'P 1'
#
loop_
_entity.id
_entity.type
_entity.pdbx_description
1 polymer ?
#
loop_
_entity_poly.entity_id
_entity_poly.type
_entity_poly.pdbx_seq_one_letter_code
_entity_poly.pdbx_strand_id
1 'polypeptide(L)'
;MDSNRIATVIERPLPNGVIYDLLTAGQVTITLPKTSTWSSGLHWHETHTEYLKVIKGTIRVRLGDTVQTVTATGDEQPELKVARYQWHEWQRAGPDGDDVVVIERTEPNDNEKAIFFWNLNGVILNTPKMLNDPKSLASRLPSALHGLFIDFWITLNLFVIFRHLDNVPVFLNAPSFLAKPGGTTSSSLQGLDWVVSHLVLYVASWLGWVFGVRPVRLEFTPADIHNLWWSRREDTKKTT
;
A
#
# COMPACT_ATOMS: atom_id res chain seq x y z
N MET A 1 24.41 16.08 -12.84
CA MET A 1 23.05 15.79 -12.34
C MET A 1 22.87 14.30 -12.47
N ASP A 2 22.85 13.60 -11.33
CA ASP A 2 22.91 12.14 -11.30
C ASP A 2 21.52 11.56 -11.52
N SER A 3 21.12 11.41 -12.79
CA SER A 3 19.80 10.93 -13.22
C SER A 3 19.50 9.47 -12.85
N ASN A 4 20.33 8.84 -12.01
CA ASN A 4 20.23 7.45 -11.59
C ASN A 4 19.92 7.25 -10.11
N ARG A 5 19.69 8.33 -9.34
CA ARG A 5 19.33 8.20 -7.92
C ARG A 5 17.83 7.92 -7.79
N ILE A 6 17.50 6.72 -7.31
CA ILE A 6 16.14 6.34 -6.95
C ILE A 6 15.63 7.32 -5.89
N ALA A 7 14.45 7.90 -6.12
CA ALA A 7 13.91 8.94 -5.27
C ALA A 7 13.53 8.37 -3.90
N THR A 8 13.95 9.06 -2.84
CA THR A 8 13.56 8.76 -1.45
C THR A 8 12.32 9.55 -1.03
N VAL A 9 11.97 10.60 -1.76
CA VAL A 9 10.70 11.32 -1.64
C VAL A 9 9.92 11.11 -2.92
N ILE A 10 8.72 10.55 -2.82
CA ILE A 10 7.87 10.19 -3.95
C ILE A 10 6.55 10.95 -3.84
N GLU A 11 6.23 11.75 -4.84
CA GLU A 11 5.01 12.56 -4.88
C GLU A 11 4.05 12.05 -5.97
N ARG A 12 2.76 11.99 -5.63
CA ARG A 12 1.67 11.78 -6.56
C ARG A 12 0.81 13.04 -6.65
N PRO A 13 0.34 13.43 -7.86
CA PRO A 13 -0.49 14.61 -8.03
C PRO A 13 -1.92 14.39 -7.52
N LEU A 14 -2.63 15.50 -7.27
CA LEU A 14 -4.07 15.51 -7.01
C LEU A 14 -4.86 14.87 -8.19
N PRO A 15 -6.07 14.32 -7.96
CA PRO A 15 -6.85 14.37 -6.72
C PRO A 15 -6.39 13.40 -5.62
N ASN A 16 -5.75 12.28 -5.96
CA ASN A 16 -5.21 11.31 -5.00
C ASN A 16 -3.80 11.69 -4.51
N GLY A 17 -3.58 12.99 -4.26
CA GLY A 17 -2.26 13.54 -3.99
C GLY A 17 -1.68 13.01 -2.69
N VAL A 18 -0.42 12.60 -2.70
CA VAL A 18 0.28 12.07 -1.51
C VAL A 18 1.77 12.15 -1.72
N ILE A 19 2.49 12.48 -0.65
CA ILE A 19 3.95 12.50 -0.60
C ILE A 19 4.40 11.41 0.36
N TYR A 20 5.26 10.52 -0.12
CA TYR A 20 5.94 9.50 0.68
C TYR A 20 7.39 9.93 0.87
N ASP A 21 7.80 10.11 2.12
CA ASP A 21 9.20 10.29 2.50
C ASP A 21 9.72 8.99 3.14
N LEU A 22 10.67 8.37 2.44
CA LEU A 22 11.32 7.09 2.72
C LEU A 22 12.76 7.26 3.21
N LEU A 23 13.15 8.47 3.64
CA LEU A 23 14.52 8.76 4.11
C LEU A 23 14.89 8.00 5.38
N THR A 24 13.92 7.78 6.28
CA THR A 24 14.15 7.12 7.56
C THR A 24 13.90 5.62 7.42
N ALA A 25 14.93 4.81 7.60
CA ALA A 25 14.79 3.35 7.56
C ALA A 25 13.75 2.84 8.59
N GLY A 26 12.93 1.89 8.17
CA GLY A 26 11.93 1.24 9.04
C GLY A 26 10.61 1.98 9.20
N GLN A 27 10.46 3.16 8.60
CA GLN A 27 9.22 3.92 8.62
C GLN A 27 9.03 4.70 7.32
N VAL A 28 7.81 5.18 7.10
CA VAL A 28 7.47 6.06 5.99
C VAL A 28 6.68 7.24 6.54
N THR A 29 7.11 8.45 6.18
CA THR A 29 6.32 9.65 6.48
C THR A 29 5.41 9.92 5.30
N ILE A 30 4.11 9.90 5.53
CA ILE A 30 3.07 10.11 4.54
C ILE A 30 2.44 11.46 4.78
N THR A 31 2.55 12.34 3.79
CA THR A 31 1.90 13.64 3.81
C THR A 31 0.76 13.65 2.80
N LEU A 32 -0.45 13.96 3.26
CA LEU A 32 -1.62 14.14 2.43
C LEU A 32 -1.89 15.64 2.28
N PRO A 33 -1.67 16.22 1.09
CA PRO A 33 -1.99 17.61 0.84
C PRO A 33 -3.46 17.93 1.12
N LYS A 34 -3.77 19.19 1.39
CA LYS A 34 -5.15 19.69 1.40
C LYS A 34 -5.91 19.22 0.16
N THR A 35 -7.19 18.87 0.32
CA THR A 35 -8.08 18.35 -0.73
C THR A 35 -7.73 16.97 -1.31
N SER A 36 -6.67 16.30 -0.83
CA SER A 36 -6.37 14.95 -1.28
C SER A 36 -7.50 13.98 -0.95
N THR A 37 -7.92 13.21 -1.96
CA THR A 37 -8.86 12.09 -1.84
C THR A 37 -8.17 10.75 -1.60
N TRP A 38 -6.86 10.78 -1.33
CA TRP A 38 -6.09 9.57 -1.08
C TRP A 38 -6.60 8.83 0.16
N SER A 39 -6.63 7.50 0.04
CA SER A 39 -6.84 6.55 1.12
C SER A 39 -5.78 5.45 1.02
N SER A 40 -5.42 4.85 2.16
CA SER A 40 -4.61 3.63 2.19
C SER A 40 -5.29 2.44 1.51
N GLY A 41 -6.60 2.51 1.31
CA GLY A 41 -7.44 1.37 0.93
C GLY A 41 -7.67 0.44 2.13
N LEU A 42 -8.77 -0.30 2.09
CA LEU A 42 -9.09 -1.28 3.12
C LEU A 42 -8.23 -2.53 2.95
N HIS A 43 -7.42 -2.86 3.95
CA HIS A 43 -6.49 -3.97 3.90
C HIS A 43 -6.15 -4.51 5.30
N TRP A 44 -5.34 -5.56 5.37
CA TRP A 44 -4.71 -6.05 6.58
C TRP A 44 -3.28 -6.56 6.33
N HIS A 45 -2.55 -6.73 7.42
CA HIS A 45 -1.21 -7.32 7.48
C HIS A 45 -1.28 -8.65 8.22
N GLU A 46 -0.54 -9.67 7.79
CA GLU A 46 -0.54 -11.00 8.42
C GLU A 46 0.74 -11.24 9.21
N THR A 47 1.88 -10.72 8.73
CA THR A 47 3.19 -10.89 9.37
C THR A 47 3.62 -9.66 10.17
N HIS A 48 3.09 -8.49 9.85
CA HIS A 48 3.43 -7.23 10.50
C HIS A 48 2.30 -6.68 11.38
N THR A 49 2.70 -6.16 12.54
CA THR A 49 1.88 -5.18 13.28
C THR A 49 2.24 -3.80 12.75
N GLU A 50 1.26 -2.97 12.44
CA GLU A 50 1.48 -1.60 12.00
C GLU A 50 1.23 -0.59 13.12
N TYR A 51 1.95 0.52 13.07
CA TYR A 51 1.73 1.69 13.90
C TYR A 51 1.56 2.93 13.04
N LEU A 52 0.50 3.70 13.30
CA LEU A 52 0.16 4.96 12.64
C LEU A 52 0.33 6.10 13.64
N LYS A 53 1.42 6.87 13.54
CA LYS A 53 1.64 8.04 14.38
C LYS A 53 1.20 9.30 13.65
N VAL A 54 0.16 9.97 14.16
CA VAL A 54 -0.35 11.22 13.60
C VAL A 54 0.53 12.36 14.10
N ILE A 55 1.26 13.00 13.19
CA ILE A 55 2.18 14.10 13.49
C ILE A 55 1.51 15.45 13.32
N LYS A 56 0.64 15.58 12.31
CA LYS A 56 -0.07 16.82 11.99
C LYS A 56 -1.45 16.52 11.42
N GLY A 57 -2.42 17.35 11.79
CA GLY A 57 -3.77 17.32 11.24
C GLY A 57 -4.62 16.20 11.82
N THR A 58 -5.66 15.83 11.08
CA THR A 58 -6.67 14.89 11.54
C THR A 58 -6.93 13.82 10.50
N ILE A 59 -6.83 12.56 10.91
CA ILE A 59 -7.14 11.39 10.08
C ILE A 59 -8.45 10.75 10.50
N ARG A 60 -9.15 10.18 9.51
CA ARG A 60 -10.23 9.21 9.73
C ARG A 60 -9.63 7.83 9.54
N VAL A 61 -9.76 6.99 10.56
CA VAL A 61 -9.26 5.62 10.56
C VAL A 61 -10.43 4.67 10.77
N ARG A 62 -10.52 3.66 9.91
CA ARG A 62 -11.32 2.47 10.14
C ARG A 62 -10.42 1.40 10.75
N LEU A 63 -10.85 0.81 11.86
CA LEU A 63 -10.25 -0.36 12.50
C LEU A 63 -11.35 -1.41 12.71
N GLY A 64 -11.37 -2.43 11.84
CA GLY A 64 -12.45 -3.40 11.76
C GLY A 64 -13.77 -2.74 11.38
N ASP A 65 -14.73 -2.81 12.29
CA ASP A 65 -16.06 -2.20 12.12
C ASP A 65 -16.17 -0.81 12.74
N THR A 66 -15.13 -0.37 13.46
CA THR A 66 -15.09 0.94 14.11
C THR A 66 -14.47 1.97 13.17
N VAL A 67 -15.11 3.13 13.06
CA VAL A 67 -14.54 4.32 12.41
C VAL A 67 -14.33 5.37 13.47
N GLN A 68 -13.12 5.91 13.54
CA GLN A 68 -12.76 6.97 14.48
C GLN A 68 -11.94 8.05 13.81
N THR A 69 -11.91 9.21 14.44
CA THR A 69 -11.10 10.36 14.03
C THR A 69 -9.96 10.53 15.03
N VAL A 70 -8.74 10.71 14.52
CA VAL A 70 -7.55 10.88 15.35
C VAL A 70 -6.83 12.16 14.93
N THR A 71 -6.62 13.06 15.89
CA THR A 71 -6.11 14.41 15.67
C THR A 71 -4.78 14.58 16.40
N ALA A 72 -3.78 15.08 15.70
CA ALA A 72 -2.57 15.60 16.33
C ALA A 72 -2.80 17.06 16.77
N THR A 73 -2.28 17.41 17.94
CA THR A 73 -2.22 18.79 18.44
C THR A 73 -0.76 19.22 18.57
N GLY A 74 -0.51 20.48 18.95
CA GLY A 74 0.86 20.97 19.15
C GLY A 74 1.64 20.15 20.18
N ASP A 75 0.96 19.64 21.20
CA ASP A 75 1.58 18.93 22.33
C ASP A 75 1.35 17.40 22.28
N GLU A 76 0.48 16.91 21.41
CA GLU A 76 0.09 15.49 21.36
C GLU A 76 0.13 14.94 19.94
N GLN A 77 0.91 13.88 19.74
CA GLN A 77 1.05 13.14 18.48
C GLN A 77 0.63 11.68 18.70
N PRO A 78 -0.67 11.36 18.65
CA PRO A 78 -1.18 10.05 19.00
C PRO A 78 -0.66 8.98 18.03
N GLU A 79 -0.37 7.79 18.56
CA GLU A 79 0.03 6.62 17.80
C GLU A 79 -1.00 5.50 17.96
N LEU A 80 -1.52 5.01 16.85
CA LEU A 80 -2.45 3.89 16.80
C LEU A 80 -1.70 2.60 16.49
N LYS A 81 -2.00 1.55 17.24
CA LYS A 81 -1.54 0.19 16.94
C LYS A 81 -2.60 -0.53 16.11
N VAL A 82 -2.18 -1.06 14.97
CA VAL A 82 -2.96 -1.92 14.08
C VAL A 82 -2.40 -3.33 14.20
N ALA A 83 -3.13 -4.21 14.87
CA ALA A 83 -2.72 -5.59 15.05
C ALA A 83 -2.74 -6.37 13.72
N ARG A 84 -1.97 -7.46 13.66
CA ARG A 84 -2.07 -8.44 12.55
C ARG A 84 -3.52 -8.91 12.38
N TYR A 85 -3.92 -9.14 11.14
CA TYR A 85 -5.26 -9.49 10.69
C TYR A 85 -6.34 -8.43 10.97
N GLN A 86 -6.00 -7.31 11.61
CA GLN A 86 -6.93 -6.21 11.81
C GLN A 86 -7.14 -5.48 10.49
N TRP A 87 -8.37 -5.53 9.99
CA TRP A 87 -8.73 -4.73 8.82
C TRP A 87 -8.66 -3.26 9.17
N HIS A 88 -8.04 -2.48 8.30
CA HIS A 88 -7.91 -1.06 8.53
C HIS A 88 -7.80 -0.29 7.22
N GLU A 89 -8.17 0.98 7.32
CA GLU A 89 -8.07 1.97 6.26
C GLU A 89 -7.89 3.33 6.92
N TRP A 90 -7.06 4.21 6.38
CA TRP A 90 -7.04 5.59 6.82
C TRP A 90 -6.90 6.58 5.67
N GLN A 91 -7.37 7.79 5.95
CA GLN A 91 -7.36 8.93 5.04
C GLN A 91 -7.47 10.22 5.85
N ARG A 92 -7.43 11.37 5.16
CA ARG A 92 -7.81 12.65 5.79
C ARG A 92 -9.23 12.58 6.34
N ALA A 93 -9.49 13.19 7.50
CA ALA A 93 -10.84 13.22 8.05
C ALA A 93 -11.81 14.13 7.29
N GLY A 94 -11.29 15.13 6.58
CA GLY A 94 -12.07 16.04 5.76
C GLY A 94 -11.24 16.69 4.65
N PRO A 95 -11.92 17.31 3.66
CA PRO A 95 -11.27 18.01 2.55
C PRO A 95 -10.63 19.34 3.00
N ASP A 96 -11.16 19.91 4.07
CA ASP A 96 -10.73 21.18 4.65
C ASP A 96 -9.58 20.97 5.67
N GLY A 97 -8.95 22.08 6.07
CA GLY A 97 -7.81 22.10 6.99
C GLY A 97 -6.44 22.03 6.30
N ASP A 98 -5.40 21.98 7.13
CA ASP A 98 -4.00 21.90 6.69
C ASP A 98 -3.63 20.49 6.20
N ASP A 99 -2.42 20.34 5.65
CA ASP A 99 -1.84 19.05 5.33
C ASP A 99 -1.84 18.10 6.54
N VAL A 100 -2.10 16.82 6.26
CA VAL A 100 -2.06 15.74 7.25
C VAL A 100 -0.73 15.03 7.10
N VAL A 101 -0.05 14.77 8.21
CA VAL A 101 1.23 14.05 8.24
C VAL A 101 1.12 12.88 9.20
N VAL A 102 1.40 11.67 8.70
CA VAL A 102 1.40 10.42 9.45
C VAL A 102 2.73 9.72 9.25
N ILE A 103 3.30 9.17 10.31
CA ILE A 103 4.41 8.21 10.22
C ILE A 103 3.82 6.81 10.32
N GLU A 104 4.06 6.00 9.30
CA GLU A 104 3.76 4.57 9.32
C GLU A 104 5.01 3.75 9.57
N ARG A 105 4.94 2.80 10.50
CA ARG A 105 6.02 1.85 10.78
C ARG A 105 5.45 0.46 11.08
N THR A 106 6.28 -0.57 10.93
CA THR A 106 5.87 -1.96 11.19
C THR A 106 6.77 -2.67 12.18
N GLU A 107 6.22 -3.68 12.84
CA GLU A 107 6.93 -4.67 13.65
C GLU A 107 6.65 -6.08 13.10
N PRO A 108 7.68 -6.86 12.71
CA PRO A 108 9.11 -6.54 12.81
C PRO A 108 9.55 -5.33 11.97
N ASN A 109 10.57 -4.62 12.44
CA ASN A 109 11.18 -3.51 11.69
C ASN A 109 12.27 -4.04 10.75
N ASP A 110 11.84 -4.76 9.72
CA ASP A 110 12.69 -5.38 8.70
C ASP A 110 12.85 -4.52 7.44
N ASN A 111 12.27 -3.32 7.44
CA ASN A 111 12.22 -2.36 6.35
C ASN A 111 11.33 -2.77 5.15
N GLU A 112 10.54 -3.85 5.26
CA GLU A 112 9.66 -4.32 4.19
C GLU A 112 8.62 -3.26 3.79
N LYS A 113 8.12 -2.47 4.75
CA LYS A 113 7.21 -1.35 4.48
C LYS A 113 7.79 -0.31 3.51
N ALA A 114 9.08 0.03 3.62
CA ALA A 114 9.71 0.96 2.68
C ALA A 114 9.85 0.32 1.28
N ILE A 115 10.24 -0.96 1.21
CA ILE A 115 10.32 -1.73 -0.05
C ILE A 115 8.95 -1.74 -0.76
N PHE A 116 7.87 -1.92 0.00
CA PHE A 116 6.50 -1.86 -0.50
C PHE A 116 6.21 -0.51 -1.17
N PHE A 117 6.46 0.61 -0.49
CA PHE A 117 6.15 1.94 -1.04
C PHE A 117 7.01 2.31 -2.25
N TRP A 118 8.28 1.89 -2.31
CA TRP A 118 9.10 2.05 -3.52
C TRP A 118 8.50 1.31 -4.72
N ASN A 119 8.14 0.03 -4.55
CA ASN A 119 7.64 -0.79 -5.66
C ASN A 119 6.22 -0.39 -6.08
N LEU A 120 5.33 -0.10 -5.12
CA LEU A 120 3.99 0.40 -5.38
C LEU A 120 4.03 1.69 -6.22
N ASN A 121 4.80 2.68 -5.78
CA ASN A 121 4.87 3.96 -6.49
C ASN A 121 5.67 3.84 -7.78
N GLY A 122 6.69 2.97 -7.82
CA GLY A 122 7.44 2.67 -9.03
C GLY A 122 6.54 2.16 -10.16
N VAL A 123 5.60 1.27 -9.86
CA VAL A 123 4.59 0.79 -10.81
C VAL A 123 3.64 1.92 -11.23
N ILE A 124 3.04 2.62 -10.25
CA ILE A 124 2.04 3.66 -10.53
C ILE A 124 2.62 4.80 -11.39
N LEU A 125 3.84 5.25 -11.10
CA LEU A 125 4.45 6.41 -11.75
C LEU A 125 5.14 6.08 -13.08
N ASN A 126 5.61 4.84 -13.28
CA ASN A 126 6.32 4.48 -14.53
C ASN A 126 5.45 3.78 -15.57
N THR A 127 4.24 3.32 -15.23
CA THR A 127 3.37 2.66 -16.22
C THR A 127 3.07 3.53 -17.46
N PRO A 128 2.81 4.86 -17.35
CA PRO A 128 2.65 5.72 -18.52
C PRO A 128 3.85 5.71 -19.48
N LYS A 129 5.08 5.51 -18.96
CA LYS A 129 6.30 5.47 -19.76
C LYS A 129 6.46 4.14 -20.51
N MET A 130 5.98 3.02 -19.95
CA MET A 130 6.06 1.70 -20.58
C MET A 130 5.15 1.55 -21.82
N LEU A 131 4.12 2.38 -21.95
CA LEU A 131 3.20 2.37 -23.10
C LEU A 131 3.76 3.14 -24.29
N ASN A 132 4.56 4.16 -24.01
CA ASN A 132 5.20 4.98 -25.02
C ASN A 132 6.50 4.34 -25.55
N ASP A 133 6.90 3.18 -25.01
CA ASP A 133 7.98 2.37 -25.56
C ASP A 133 7.46 1.61 -26.81
N PRO A 134 7.96 1.92 -28.01
CA PRO A 134 7.54 1.25 -29.25
C PRO A 134 7.76 -0.27 -29.23
N LYS A 135 8.63 -0.77 -28.34
CA LYS A 135 8.98 -2.20 -28.22
C LYS A 135 8.05 -2.98 -27.29
N SER A 136 7.19 -2.30 -26.54
CA SER A 136 6.25 -2.94 -25.60
C SER A 136 5.13 -3.69 -26.33
N LEU A 137 4.66 -4.81 -25.79
CA LEU A 137 3.48 -5.51 -26.32
C LEU A 137 2.23 -4.62 -26.30
N ALA A 138 2.19 -3.63 -25.42
CA ALA A 138 1.08 -2.68 -25.32
C ALA A 138 1.00 -1.73 -26.53
N SER A 139 2.13 -1.43 -27.21
CA SER A 139 2.13 -0.58 -28.40
C SER A 139 1.49 -1.26 -29.62
N ARG A 140 1.27 -2.58 -29.54
CA ARG A 140 0.64 -3.41 -30.59
C ARG A 140 -0.87 -3.59 -30.38
N LEU A 141 -1.41 -3.15 -29.25
CA LEU A 141 -2.84 -3.23 -28.99
C LEU A 141 -3.61 -2.14 -29.76
N PRO A 142 -4.89 -2.35 -30.07
CA PRO A 142 -5.75 -1.26 -30.54
C PRO A 142 -5.85 -0.16 -29.47
N SER A 143 -5.80 1.11 -29.89
CA SER A 143 -5.86 2.27 -28.98
C SER A 143 -7.06 2.26 -28.04
N ALA A 144 -8.19 1.70 -28.48
CA ALA A 144 -9.41 1.55 -27.66
C ALA A 144 -9.24 0.60 -26.46
N LEU A 145 -8.27 -0.32 -26.50
CA LEU A 145 -8.00 -1.29 -25.42
C LEU A 145 -6.81 -0.89 -24.54
N HIS A 146 -6.08 0.17 -24.89
CA HIS A 146 -4.92 0.61 -24.12
C HIS A 146 -5.28 0.88 -22.66
N GLY A 147 -6.36 1.63 -22.41
CA GLY A 147 -6.82 1.95 -21.04
C GLY A 147 -7.07 0.69 -20.21
N LEU A 148 -7.86 -0.24 -20.75
CA LEU A 148 -8.18 -1.50 -20.07
C LEU A 148 -6.94 -2.36 -19.79
N PHE A 149 -6.02 -2.43 -20.76
CA PHE A 149 -4.77 -3.16 -20.58
C PHE A 149 -3.88 -2.53 -19.51
N ILE A 150 -3.81 -1.19 -19.47
CA ILE A 150 -3.04 -0.44 -18.46
C ILE A 150 -3.59 -0.71 -17.08
N ASP A 151 -4.90 -0.56 -16.91
CA ASP A 151 -5.56 -0.77 -15.63
C ASP A 151 -5.36 -2.20 -15.16
N PHE A 152 -5.52 -3.17 -16.07
CA PHE A 152 -5.23 -4.57 -15.79
C PHE A 152 -3.76 -4.79 -15.39
N TRP A 153 -2.81 -4.23 -16.15
CA TRP A 153 -1.39 -4.43 -15.91
C TRP A 153 -0.92 -3.80 -14.60
N ILE A 154 -1.38 -2.60 -14.27
CA ILE A 154 -1.13 -1.94 -12.98
C ILE A 154 -1.72 -2.81 -11.87
N THR A 155 -2.98 -3.21 -12.00
CA THR A 155 -3.67 -4.02 -10.98
C THR A 155 -2.93 -5.34 -10.74
N LEU A 156 -2.51 -6.03 -11.81
CA LEU A 156 -1.72 -7.26 -11.71
C LEU A 156 -0.41 -7.04 -10.96
N ASN A 157 0.36 -6.00 -11.31
CA ASN A 157 1.62 -5.68 -10.64
C ASN A 157 1.39 -5.37 -9.15
N LEU A 158 0.39 -4.55 -8.84
CA LEU A 158 0.05 -4.20 -7.46
C LEU A 158 -0.37 -5.43 -6.66
N PHE A 159 -1.19 -6.33 -7.20
CA PHE A 159 -1.59 -7.55 -6.48
C PHE A 159 -0.42 -8.50 -6.22
N VAL A 160 0.53 -8.59 -7.16
CA VAL A 160 1.78 -9.36 -6.95
C VAL A 160 2.60 -8.74 -5.81
N ILE A 161 2.72 -7.41 -5.76
CA ILE A 161 3.40 -6.67 -4.69
C ILE A 161 2.69 -6.92 -3.35
N PHE A 162 1.37 -6.73 -3.32
CA PHE A 162 0.51 -6.85 -2.14
C PHE A 162 0.63 -8.21 -1.48
N ARG A 163 0.58 -9.28 -2.26
CA ARG A 163 0.77 -10.64 -1.74
C ARG A 163 2.17 -10.88 -1.20
N HIS A 164 3.19 -10.27 -1.81
CA HIS A 164 4.57 -10.55 -1.47
C HIS A 164 5.06 -9.76 -0.25
N LEU A 165 4.57 -8.54 -0.07
CA LEU A 165 5.01 -7.56 0.93
C LEU A 165 3.89 -7.28 1.96
N ASP A 166 3.20 -8.34 2.35
CA ASP A 166 2.28 -8.39 3.50
C ASP A 166 1.16 -7.32 3.49
N ASN A 167 0.58 -6.97 2.35
CA ASN A 167 -0.43 -5.91 2.28
C ASN A 167 -1.72 -6.40 1.59
N VAL A 168 -2.54 -7.16 2.30
CA VAL A 168 -3.66 -7.91 1.72
C VAL A 168 -4.92 -7.03 1.62
N PRO A 169 -5.42 -6.68 0.42
CA PRO A 169 -6.63 -5.86 0.27
C PRO A 169 -7.89 -6.64 0.65
N VAL A 170 -8.89 -5.93 1.19
CA VAL A 170 -10.24 -6.47 1.38
C VAL A 170 -11.08 -6.14 0.14
N PHE A 171 -11.50 -7.16 -0.61
CA PHE A 171 -12.22 -6.94 -1.88
C PHE A 171 -13.74 -6.81 -1.75
N LEU A 172 -14.39 -7.64 -0.91
CA LEU A 172 -15.85 -7.64 -0.83
C LEU A 172 -16.35 -6.73 0.27
N ASN A 173 -15.62 -6.63 1.39
CA ASN A 173 -16.08 -5.97 2.61
C ASN A 173 -17.50 -6.44 2.97
N ALA A 174 -17.72 -7.76 2.87
CA ALA A 174 -19.01 -8.42 3.02
C ALA A 174 -19.70 -8.10 4.37
N PRO A 175 -18.99 -7.92 5.50
CA PRO A 175 -19.60 -7.45 6.75
C PRO A 175 -20.36 -6.13 6.59
N SER A 176 -19.88 -5.18 5.79
CA SER A 176 -20.53 -3.87 5.63
C SER A 176 -21.82 -3.90 4.80
N PHE A 177 -21.98 -4.88 3.89
CA PHE A 177 -23.17 -5.03 3.06
C PHE A 177 -24.28 -5.81 3.75
N LEU A 178 -23.92 -6.74 4.64
CA LEU A 178 -24.84 -7.70 5.24
C LEU A 178 -25.09 -7.47 6.74
N ALA A 179 -24.32 -6.60 7.40
CA ALA A 179 -24.60 -6.21 8.77
C ALA A 179 -25.87 -5.34 8.82
N LYS A 180 -26.90 -5.84 9.51
CA LYS A 180 -28.05 -5.01 9.92
C LYS A 180 -27.58 -3.99 10.97
N PRO A 181 -28.15 -2.78 11.01
CA PRO A 181 -27.87 -1.82 12.09
C PRO A 181 -28.15 -2.47 13.45
N GLY A 182 -27.11 -2.62 14.28
CA GLY A 182 -27.20 -3.20 15.63
C GLY A 182 -26.93 -4.71 15.74
N GLY A 183 -26.53 -5.40 14.67
CA GLY A 183 -26.12 -6.81 14.73
C GLY A 183 -24.60 -6.98 14.91
N THR A 184 -24.19 -8.02 15.64
CA THR A 184 -22.79 -8.48 15.66
C THR A 184 -22.40 -8.98 14.27
N THR A 185 -21.34 -8.41 13.71
CA THR A 185 -20.70 -8.89 12.48
C THR A 185 -20.24 -10.34 12.69
N SER A 186 -20.75 -11.26 11.88
CA SER A 186 -20.41 -12.67 12.04
C SER A 186 -18.99 -12.92 11.52
N SER A 187 -18.19 -13.63 12.32
CA SER A 187 -16.83 -14.07 11.97
C SER A 187 -16.77 -14.83 10.62
N SER A 188 -17.88 -15.45 10.22
CA SER A 188 -18.02 -16.11 8.92
C SER A 188 -17.89 -15.18 7.71
N LEU A 189 -18.35 -13.92 7.81
CA LEU A 189 -18.27 -12.95 6.70
C LEU A 189 -16.84 -12.43 6.51
N GLN A 190 -16.11 -12.20 7.61
CA GLN A 190 -14.68 -11.87 7.53
C GLN A 190 -13.87 -13.05 6.96
N GLY A 191 -14.25 -14.29 7.30
CA GLY A 191 -13.65 -15.49 6.70
C GLY A 191 -13.85 -15.57 5.18
N LEU A 192 -15.01 -15.16 4.66
CA LEU A 192 -15.25 -15.12 3.21
C LEU A 192 -14.33 -14.10 2.52
N ASP A 193 -14.22 -12.88 3.05
CA ASP A 193 -13.31 -11.86 2.55
C ASP A 193 -11.85 -12.33 2.57
N TRP A 194 -11.43 -13.02 3.63
CA TRP A 194 -10.10 -13.59 3.73
C TRP A 194 -9.83 -14.59 2.60
N VAL A 195 -10.75 -15.54 2.36
CA VAL A 195 -10.63 -16.56 1.30
C VAL A 195 -10.60 -15.92 -0.08
N VAL A 196 -11.50 -14.98 -0.34
CA VAL A 196 -11.60 -14.31 -1.65
C VAL A 196 -10.34 -13.51 -1.93
N SER A 197 -9.84 -12.76 -0.95
CA SER A 197 -8.63 -11.96 -1.14
C SER A 197 -7.40 -12.83 -1.40
N HIS A 198 -7.25 -13.94 -0.67
CA HIS A 198 -6.18 -14.89 -0.94
C HIS A 198 -6.28 -15.55 -2.30
N LEU A 199 -7.49 -15.94 -2.72
CA LEU A 199 -7.71 -16.55 -4.03
C LEU A 199 -7.36 -15.58 -5.16
N VAL A 200 -7.84 -14.33 -5.08
CA VAL A 200 -7.55 -13.28 -6.06
C VAL A 200 -6.04 -13.02 -6.13
N LEU A 201 -5.39 -12.82 -4.99
CA LEU A 201 -3.96 -12.55 -4.93
C LEU A 201 -3.10 -13.75 -5.39
N TYR A 202 -3.55 -14.98 -5.13
CA TYR A 202 -2.88 -16.19 -5.59
C TYR A 202 -2.93 -16.31 -7.11
N VAL A 203 -4.12 -16.14 -7.70
CA VAL A 203 -4.29 -16.14 -9.17
C VAL A 203 -3.47 -15.02 -9.80
N ALA A 204 -3.51 -13.80 -9.24
CA ALA A 204 -2.71 -12.68 -9.71
C ALA A 204 -1.20 -12.95 -9.61
N SER A 205 -0.73 -13.57 -8.53
CA SER A 205 0.67 -13.97 -8.41
C SER A 205 1.08 -15.03 -9.43
N TRP A 206 0.22 -16.00 -9.70
CA TRP A 206 0.46 -17.01 -10.73
C TRP A 206 0.55 -16.39 -12.12
N LEU A 207 -0.42 -15.54 -12.48
CA LEU A 207 -0.38 -14.78 -13.74
C LEU A 207 0.85 -13.88 -13.82
N GLY A 208 1.17 -13.17 -12.73
CA GLY A 208 2.36 -12.34 -12.63
C GLY A 208 3.64 -13.13 -12.90
N TRP A 209 3.77 -14.33 -12.32
CA TRP A 209 4.88 -15.23 -12.59
C TRP A 209 4.95 -15.64 -14.08
N VAL A 210 3.81 -16.02 -14.69
CA VAL A 210 3.74 -16.36 -16.13
C VAL A 210 4.20 -15.19 -17.00
N PHE A 211 3.82 -13.96 -16.64
CA PHE A 211 4.19 -12.74 -17.37
C PHE A 211 5.52 -12.11 -16.94
N GLY A 212 6.27 -12.75 -16.03
CA GLY A 212 7.57 -12.26 -15.56
C GLY A 212 7.51 -11.02 -14.66
N VAL A 213 6.35 -10.71 -14.08
CA VAL A 213 6.18 -9.66 -13.07
C VAL A 213 6.93 -10.03 -11.81
N ARG A 214 7.73 -9.09 -11.30
CA ARG A 214 8.49 -9.24 -10.05
C ARG A 214 7.89 -8.35 -8.97
N PRO A 215 7.64 -8.87 -7.74
CA PRO A 215 7.10 -8.06 -6.65
C PRO A 215 8.09 -7.00 -6.14
N VAL A 216 9.39 -7.25 -6.27
CA VAL A 216 10.44 -6.30 -5.92
C VAL A 216 11.34 -6.08 -7.13
N ARG A 217 11.45 -4.83 -7.56
CA ARG A 217 12.24 -4.39 -8.71
C ARG A 217 13.31 -3.42 -8.25
N LEU A 218 14.57 -3.76 -8.55
CA LEU A 218 15.75 -2.97 -8.19
C LEU A 218 15.78 -1.60 -8.88
N GLU A 219 15.10 -1.45 -10.01
CA GLU A 219 14.96 -0.15 -10.68
C GLU A 219 14.08 0.84 -9.89
N PHE A 220 13.28 0.36 -8.94
CA PHE A 220 12.43 1.18 -8.07
C PHE A 220 12.95 1.29 -6.64
N THR A 221 13.90 0.44 -6.24
CA THR A 221 14.35 0.29 -4.86
C THR A 221 15.86 0.56 -4.75
N PRO A 222 16.33 1.45 -3.85
CA PRO A 222 17.76 1.64 -3.63
C PRO A 222 18.48 0.32 -3.30
N ALA A 223 19.64 0.08 -3.91
CA ALA A 223 20.31 -1.22 -3.86
C ALA A 223 20.79 -1.60 -2.46
N ASP A 224 21.30 -0.63 -1.70
CA ASP A 224 21.70 -0.77 -0.30
C ASP A 224 20.52 -1.19 0.59
N ILE A 225 19.38 -0.53 0.39
CA ILE A 225 18.13 -0.83 1.11
C ILE A 225 17.62 -2.22 0.75
N HIS A 226 17.61 -2.58 -0.54
CA HIS A 226 17.21 -3.91 -0.99
C HIS A 226 18.10 -5.01 -0.37
N ASN A 227 19.42 -4.83 -0.42
CA ASN A 227 20.36 -5.83 0.07
C ASN A 227 20.22 -6.04 1.58
N LEU A 228 20.01 -4.97 2.34
CA LEU A 228 19.78 -5.05 3.78
C LEU A 228 18.47 -5.79 4.13
N TRP A 229 17.38 -5.50 3.40
CA TRP A 229 16.12 -6.22 3.57
C TRP A 229 16.27 -7.70 3.22
N TRP A 230 16.90 -8.01 2.08
CA TRP A 230 17.10 -9.37 1.62
C TRP A 230 17.93 -10.21 2.60
N SER A 231 19.02 -9.65 3.14
CA SER A 231 19.88 -10.36 4.10
C SER A 231 19.12 -10.73 5.38
N ARG A 232 18.35 -9.79 5.95
CA ARG A 232 17.53 -10.03 7.16
C ARG A 232 16.48 -11.11 6.94
N ARG A 233 15.87 -11.13 5.75
CA ARG A 233 14.88 -12.12 5.36
C ARG A 233 15.48 -13.52 5.19
N GLU A 234 16.69 -13.63 4.66
CA GLU A 234 17.42 -14.91 4.60
C GLU A 234 17.81 -15.42 5.99
N ASP A 235 18.27 -14.55 6.88
CA ASP A 235 18.65 -14.94 8.23
C ASP A 235 17.45 -15.46 9.02
N THR A 236 16.29 -14.81 8.88
CA THR A 236 15.03 -15.26 9.50
C THR A 236 14.65 -16.67 9.05
N LYS A 237 14.82 -17.00 7.76
CA LYS A 237 14.55 -18.35 7.22
C LYS A 237 15.50 -19.43 7.72
N LYS A 238 16.73 -19.08 8.11
CA LYS A 238 17.71 -20.03 8.63
C LYS A 238 17.47 -20.37 10.11
N THR A 239 16.77 -19.49 10.83
CA THR A 239 16.49 -19.62 12.27
C THR A 239 15.15 -20.30 12.59
N THR A 240 14.33 -20.58 11.58
CA THR A 240 13.03 -21.27 11.66
C THR A 240 13.09 -22.63 11.01
#